data_AF-A0A2V4B1Z3-F1
#
_entry.id   AF-A0A2V4B1Z3-F1
#
_cell.length_a   1.000
_cell.length_b   1.000
_cell.length_c   1.000
_cell.angle_alpha   90.00
_cell.angle_beta   90.00
_cell.angle_gamma   90.00
#
_symmetry.space_group_name_H-M   'P 1'
#
loop_
_entity.id
_entity.type
_entity.pdbx_description
1 polymer ?
#
loop_
_entity_poly.entity_id
_entity_poly.type
_entity_poly.pdbx_seq_one_letter_code
_entity_poly.pdbx_strand_id
1 'polypeptide(L)'
;MTATTLRRRLRGAVGTAAVAATLFTGAPAATAVDAVAVTDRYLYEITLSQFATTRATAPYGDVLDWSSDACSWSPDKPLGYDFTRACHRHDFGYRNYKRQGRFTETNRKRIDDRFHSDMKTICSGRWACNSAAWTYYQAVRRFGAS
;
A
#
# COMPACT_ATOMS: atom_id res chain seq x y z
N MET A 1 -16.67 99.01 7.43
CA MET A 1 -17.06 97.79 6.70
C MET A 1 -16.09 97.70 5.54
N THR A 2 -15.14 96.76 5.44
CA THR A 2 -15.23 95.30 5.50
C THR A 2 -13.84 94.71 5.81
N ALA A 3 -13.78 93.67 6.64
CA ALA A 3 -12.56 92.95 6.97
C ALA A 3 -12.39 91.75 6.02
N THR A 4 -11.25 91.65 5.33
CA THR A 4 -10.95 90.51 4.45
C THR A 4 -10.10 89.49 5.20
N THR A 5 -10.68 88.32 5.43
CA THR A 5 -10.08 87.17 6.12
C THR A 5 -9.22 86.37 5.15
N LEU A 6 -7.95 86.12 5.49
CA LEU A 6 -7.08 85.22 4.73
C LEU A 6 -7.20 83.80 5.33
N ARG A 7 -7.96 82.91 4.67
CA ARG A 7 -8.08 81.50 5.05
C ARG A 7 -6.89 80.71 4.51
N ARG A 8 -6.02 80.25 5.42
CA ARG A 8 -4.92 79.31 5.14
C ARG A 8 -5.49 77.94 4.75
N ARG A 9 -5.30 77.50 3.50
CA ARG A 9 -5.68 76.14 3.08
C ARG A 9 -4.66 75.12 3.59
N LEU A 10 -5.09 74.23 4.47
CA LEU A 10 -4.39 72.99 4.82
C LEU A 10 -4.44 72.05 3.61
N ARG A 11 -3.28 71.67 3.07
CA ARG A 11 -3.14 70.57 2.11
C ARG A 11 -3.06 69.28 2.90
N GLY A 12 -4.13 68.49 2.89
CA GLY A 12 -4.12 67.11 3.38
C GLY A 12 -3.38 66.22 2.37
N ALA A 13 -2.35 65.51 2.84
CA ALA A 13 -1.73 64.43 2.09
C ALA A 13 -2.47 63.13 2.45
N VAL A 14 -3.29 62.62 1.53
CA VAL A 14 -3.86 61.28 1.63
C VAL A 14 -2.80 60.30 1.13
N GLY A 15 -2.10 59.64 2.06
CA GLY A 15 -1.21 58.53 1.75
C GLY A 15 -2.02 57.25 1.62
N THR A 16 -2.14 56.72 0.41
CA THR A 16 -2.70 55.38 0.17
C THR A 16 -1.66 54.32 0.57
N ALA A 17 -1.86 53.70 1.72
CA ALA A 17 -1.11 52.49 2.09
C ALA A 17 -1.70 51.29 1.32
N ALA A 18 -0.98 50.81 0.31
CA ALA A 18 -1.31 49.55 -0.36
C ALA A 18 -0.92 48.37 0.53
N VAL A 19 -1.91 47.74 1.16
CA VAL A 19 -1.71 46.49 1.92
C VAL A 19 -1.64 45.34 0.91
N ALA A 20 -0.43 44.87 0.59
CA ALA A 20 -0.24 43.66 -0.20
C ALA A 20 -0.58 42.44 0.67
N ALA A 21 -1.80 41.92 0.54
CA ALA A 21 -2.21 40.67 1.15
C ALA A 21 -1.63 39.50 0.32
N THR A 22 -0.47 38.98 0.74
CA THR A 22 0.07 37.72 0.21
C THR A 22 -0.78 36.55 0.73
N LEU A 23 -1.66 36.03 -0.13
CA LEU A 23 -2.37 34.79 0.09
C LEU A 23 -1.37 33.63 -0.01
N PHE A 24 -0.90 33.13 1.14
CA PHE A 24 -0.23 31.83 1.21
C PHE A 24 -1.27 30.73 1.01
N THR A 25 -1.48 30.30 -0.22
CA THR A 25 -2.17 29.04 -0.50
C THR A 25 -1.21 27.89 -0.16
N GLY A 26 -1.17 27.50 1.10
CA GLY A 26 -0.49 26.25 1.49
C GLY A 26 -1.22 25.09 0.84
N ALA A 27 -0.60 24.45 -0.15
CA ALA A 27 -1.08 23.16 -0.65
C ALA A 27 -1.05 22.15 0.52
N PRO A 28 -2.09 21.31 0.68
CA PRO A 28 -2.04 20.26 1.69
C PRO A 28 -0.84 19.36 1.38
N ALA A 29 0.08 19.23 2.33
CA ALA A 29 1.16 18.27 2.22
C ALA A 29 0.55 16.87 2.10
N ALA A 30 0.81 16.17 0.98
CA ALA A 30 0.42 14.78 0.84
C ALA A 30 1.07 13.99 1.98
N THR A 31 0.26 13.39 2.85
CA THR A 31 0.76 12.50 3.90
C THR A 31 1.43 11.31 3.23
N ALA A 32 2.71 11.09 3.50
CA ALA A 32 3.44 9.93 3.00
C ALA A 32 2.73 8.64 3.45
N VAL A 33 2.54 7.70 2.52
CA VAL A 33 1.90 6.41 2.79
C VAL A 33 2.83 5.56 3.65
N ASP A 34 2.30 4.99 4.73
CA ASP A 34 3.02 3.97 5.50
C ASP A 34 2.98 2.63 4.75
N ALA A 35 4.00 2.39 3.92
CA ALA A 35 4.12 1.17 3.12
C ALA A 35 4.16 -0.11 3.98
N VAL A 36 4.71 -0.04 5.20
CA VAL A 36 4.78 -1.19 6.11
C VAL A 36 3.39 -1.55 6.61
N ALA A 37 2.64 -0.56 7.12
CA ALA A 37 1.28 -0.78 7.60
C ALA A 37 0.35 -1.26 6.47
N VAL A 38 0.45 -0.68 5.26
CA VAL A 38 -0.35 -1.12 4.11
C VAL A 38 0.00 -2.55 3.69
N THR A 39 1.28 -2.92 3.68
CA THR A 39 1.71 -4.29 3.37
C THR A 39 1.10 -5.29 4.35
N ASP A 40 1.16 -4.99 5.65
CA ASP A 40 0.66 -5.90 6.69
C ASP A 40 -0.86 -6.03 6.65
N ARG A 41 -1.57 -4.93 6.41
CA ARG A 41 -3.02 -4.95 6.18
C ARG A 41 -3.41 -5.87 5.02
N TYR A 42 -2.71 -5.77 3.88
CA TYR A 42 -3.01 -6.57 2.69
C TYR A 42 -2.68 -8.07 2.87
N LEU A 43 -1.68 -8.40 3.68
CA LEU A 43 -1.33 -9.78 3.99
C LEU A 43 -2.29 -10.42 5.01
N TYR A 44 -2.59 -9.72 6.10
CA TYR A 44 -3.12 -10.37 7.30
C TYR A 44 -4.52 -9.93 7.69
N GLU A 45 -4.97 -8.74 7.29
CA GLU A 45 -6.26 -8.19 7.75
C GLU A 45 -7.39 -8.39 6.73
N ILE A 46 -7.06 -8.52 5.44
CA ILE A 46 -8.05 -8.72 4.39
C ILE A 46 -8.16 -10.18 3.96
N THR A 47 -9.34 -10.56 3.48
CA THR A 47 -9.60 -11.87 2.89
C THR A 47 -8.81 -12.06 1.60
N LEU A 48 -8.62 -13.31 1.17
CA LEU A 48 -7.95 -13.61 -0.10
C LEU A 48 -8.69 -13.00 -1.29
N SER A 49 -10.03 -12.97 -1.24
CA SER A 49 -10.83 -12.36 -2.30
C SER A 49 -10.64 -10.85 -2.36
N GLN A 50 -10.63 -10.16 -1.20
CA GLN A 50 -10.34 -8.73 -1.15
C GLN A 50 -8.93 -8.42 -1.65
N PHE A 51 -7.93 -9.22 -1.27
CA PHE A 51 -6.58 -9.06 -1.79
C PHE A 51 -6.52 -9.20 -3.32
N ALA A 52 -7.21 -10.20 -3.90
CA ALA A 52 -7.27 -10.37 -5.34
C ALA A 52 -7.88 -9.14 -6.04
N THR A 53 -8.93 -8.55 -5.47
CA THR A 53 -9.51 -7.29 -5.96
C THR A 53 -8.53 -6.12 -5.82
N THR A 54 -7.84 -5.99 -4.67
CA THR A 54 -6.84 -4.93 -4.45
C THR A 54 -5.67 -5.04 -5.41
N ARG A 55 -5.18 -6.26 -5.66
CA ARG A 55 -4.09 -6.53 -6.61
C ARG A 55 -4.43 -6.06 -8.03
N ALA A 56 -5.68 -6.17 -8.44
CA ALA A 56 -6.11 -5.76 -9.79
C ALA A 56 -5.91 -4.26 -10.07
N THR A 57 -5.92 -3.41 -9.02
CA THR A 57 -5.67 -1.97 -9.14
C THR A 57 -4.27 -1.54 -8.70
N ALA A 58 -3.51 -2.46 -8.07
CA ALA A 58 -2.12 -2.25 -7.62
C ALA A 58 -1.88 -0.88 -6.95
N PRO A 59 -2.66 -0.52 -5.89
CA PRO A 59 -2.53 0.77 -5.25
C PRO A 59 -1.13 0.96 -4.65
N TYR A 60 -0.66 2.21 -4.63
CA TYR A 60 0.65 2.58 -4.11
C TYR A 60 1.81 1.85 -4.81
N GLY A 61 1.70 1.59 -6.11
CA GLY A 61 2.70 0.85 -6.89
C GLY A 61 4.08 1.52 -7.01
N ASP A 62 4.21 2.78 -6.60
CA ASP A 62 5.47 3.49 -6.42
C ASP A 62 6.24 3.02 -5.16
N VAL A 63 5.51 2.63 -4.11
CA VAL A 63 6.09 2.23 -2.81
C VAL A 63 5.87 0.75 -2.46
N LEU A 64 4.99 0.05 -3.17
CA LEU A 64 4.73 -1.39 -3.02
C LEU A 64 5.11 -2.16 -4.28
N ASP A 65 5.71 -3.34 -4.09
CA ASP A 65 6.00 -4.27 -5.18
C ASP A 65 4.80 -5.20 -5.41
N TRP A 66 4.16 -5.05 -6.57
CA TRP A 66 3.04 -5.89 -7.00
C TRP A 66 3.44 -6.97 -8.01
N SER A 67 4.72 -7.05 -8.40
CA SER A 67 5.19 -8.09 -9.32
C SER A 67 4.98 -9.49 -8.73
N SER A 68 4.74 -10.46 -9.61
CA SER A 68 4.49 -11.86 -9.22
C SER A 68 4.75 -12.75 -10.42
N ASP A 69 5.35 -13.89 -10.14
CA ASP A 69 5.55 -15.02 -11.05
C ASP A 69 4.62 -16.19 -10.66
N ALA A 70 3.53 -15.87 -9.96
CA ALA A 70 2.52 -16.79 -9.45
C ALA A 70 3.17 -17.93 -8.66
N CYS A 71 2.88 -19.20 -8.95
CA CYS A 71 3.44 -20.30 -8.19
C CYS A 71 4.88 -20.70 -8.62
N SER A 72 5.57 -19.82 -9.37
CA SER A 72 6.97 -19.91 -9.82
C SER A 72 7.32 -21.26 -10.46
N TRP A 73 7.94 -22.15 -9.66
CA TRP A 73 8.46 -23.45 -10.05
C TRP A 73 7.44 -24.59 -9.88
N SER A 74 6.25 -24.26 -9.39
CA SER A 74 5.15 -25.19 -9.18
C SER A 74 3.99 -24.87 -10.11
N PRO A 75 3.18 -25.86 -10.52
CA PRO A 75 1.97 -25.59 -11.29
C PRO A 75 1.03 -24.61 -10.59
N ASP A 76 0.44 -23.65 -11.30
CA ASP A 76 -0.57 -22.77 -10.68
C ASP A 76 -1.86 -23.51 -10.28
N LYS A 77 -2.15 -24.61 -10.99
CA LYS A 77 -3.38 -25.41 -10.86
C LYS A 77 -3.10 -26.88 -10.55
N PRO A 78 -2.47 -27.23 -9.41
CA PRO A 78 -2.21 -28.62 -9.07
C PRO A 78 -3.53 -29.38 -8.95
N LEU A 79 -3.65 -30.49 -9.68
CA LEU A 79 -4.85 -31.35 -9.69
C LEU A 79 -6.15 -30.58 -10.05
N GLY A 80 -6.02 -29.45 -10.78
CA GLY A 80 -7.15 -28.59 -11.15
C GLY A 80 -7.57 -27.55 -10.10
N TYR A 81 -6.91 -27.48 -8.94
CA TYR A 81 -7.19 -26.46 -7.92
C TYR A 81 -6.36 -25.20 -8.17
N ASP A 82 -7.01 -24.06 -8.43
CA ASP A 82 -6.32 -22.81 -8.74
C ASP A 82 -5.76 -22.12 -7.49
N PHE A 83 -4.44 -22.21 -7.28
CA PHE A 83 -3.69 -21.57 -6.19
C PHE A 83 -3.10 -20.21 -6.56
N THR A 84 -3.30 -19.72 -7.79
CA THR A 84 -2.72 -18.48 -8.31
C THR A 84 -2.91 -17.30 -7.37
N ARG A 85 -4.13 -17.13 -6.82
CA ARG A 85 -4.44 -16.02 -5.90
C ARG A 85 -3.66 -16.11 -4.59
N ALA A 86 -3.44 -17.32 -4.06
CA ALA A 86 -2.63 -17.52 -2.86
C ALA A 86 -1.15 -17.21 -3.15
N CYS A 87 -0.63 -17.70 -4.29
CA CYS A 87 0.75 -17.44 -4.72
C CYS A 87 0.99 -15.93 -4.94
N HIS A 88 0.06 -15.21 -5.57
CA HIS A 88 0.15 -13.75 -5.69
C HIS A 88 0.27 -13.00 -4.36
N ARG A 89 -0.42 -13.47 -3.31
CA ARG A 89 -0.31 -12.85 -1.98
C ARG A 89 1.00 -13.22 -1.29
N HIS A 90 1.46 -14.45 -1.48
CA HIS A 90 2.76 -14.91 -0.98
C HIS A 90 3.91 -14.08 -1.58
N ASP A 91 3.91 -13.90 -2.90
CA ASP A 91 4.88 -13.06 -3.62
C ASP A 91 4.86 -11.62 -3.14
N PHE A 92 3.67 -11.04 -3.01
CA PHE A 92 3.51 -9.68 -2.49
C PHE A 92 4.17 -9.56 -1.10
N GLY A 93 3.97 -10.54 -0.22
CA GLY A 93 4.61 -10.56 1.09
C GLY A 93 6.13 -10.67 0.99
N TYR A 94 6.64 -11.63 0.23
CA TYR A 94 8.08 -11.86 0.08
C TYR A 94 8.80 -10.62 -0.47
N ARG A 95 8.32 -10.09 -1.59
CA ARG A 95 8.95 -8.97 -2.29
C ARG A 95 8.94 -7.69 -1.44
N ASN A 96 7.80 -7.37 -0.83
CA ASN A 96 7.70 -6.17 0.00
C ASN A 96 8.49 -6.29 1.29
N TYR A 97 8.45 -7.43 2.00
CA TYR A 97 9.25 -7.59 3.22
C TYR A 97 10.76 -7.54 2.93
N LYS A 98 11.21 -8.07 1.79
CA LYS A 98 12.61 -7.95 1.34
C LYS A 98 12.97 -6.49 1.05
N ARG A 99 12.15 -5.79 0.25
CA ARG A 99 12.35 -4.36 -0.08
C ARG A 99 12.35 -3.47 1.17
N GLN A 100 11.56 -3.84 2.17
CA GLN A 100 11.43 -3.12 3.45
C GLN A 100 12.49 -3.52 4.49
N GLY A 101 13.46 -4.38 4.14
CA GLY A 101 14.56 -4.77 5.04
C GLY A 101 14.12 -5.58 6.26
N ARG A 102 12.96 -6.23 6.21
CA ARG A 102 12.36 -6.96 7.35
C ARG A 102 12.05 -8.43 7.04
N PHE A 103 12.69 -9.00 6.02
CA PHE A 103 12.53 -10.41 5.64
C PHE A 103 13.38 -11.33 6.53
N THR A 104 13.01 -11.43 7.81
CA THR A 104 13.60 -12.38 8.76
C THR A 104 12.94 -13.75 8.66
N GLU A 105 13.57 -14.81 9.17
CA GLU A 105 12.96 -16.15 9.17
C GLU A 105 11.60 -16.21 9.90
N THR A 106 11.44 -15.42 10.98
CA THR A 106 10.16 -15.29 11.69
C THR A 106 9.08 -14.69 10.78
N ASN A 107 9.40 -13.61 10.07
CA ASN A 107 8.47 -12.96 9.16
C ASN A 107 8.20 -13.82 7.91
N ARG A 108 9.22 -14.48 7.37
CA ARG A 108 9.09 -15.46 6.29
C ARG A 108 8.12 -16.57 6.67
N LYS A 109 8.28 -17.16 7.87
CA LYS A 109 7.36 -18.16 8.39
C LYS A 109 5.93 -17.62 8.47
N ARG A 110 5.73 -16.40 8.97
CA ARG A 110 4.40 -15.78 9.07
C ARG A 110 3.74 -15.61 7.69
N ILE A 111 4.53 -15.25 6.66
CA ILE A 111 4.03 -15.17 5.28
C ILE A 111 3.71 -16.56 4.72
N ASP A 112 4.55 -17.56 4.96
CA ASP A 112 4.32 -18.94 4.53
C ASP A 112 3.08 -19.56 5.20
N ASP A 113 2.88 -19.30 6.49
CA ASP A 113 1.69 -19.72 7.24
C ASP A 113 0.42 -19.08 6.64
N ARG A 114 0.51 -17.80 6.24
CA ARG A 114 -0.60 -17.11 5.57
C ARG A 114 -0.90 -17.72 4.20
N PHE A 115 0.13 -18.02 3.41
CA PHE A 115 -0.01 -18.72 2.13
C PHE A 115 -0.71 -20.07 2.27
N HIS A 116 -0.33 -20.87 3.28
CA HIS A 116 -1.01 -22.13 3.57
C HIS A 116 -2.49 -21.92 3.94
N SER A 117 -2.79 -20.93 4.78
CA SER A 117 -4.18 -20.56 5.14
C SER A 117 -5.01 -20.17 3.91
N ASP A 118 -4.40 -19.51 2.93
CA ASP A 118 -5.07 -19.06 1.71
C ASP A 118 -5.39 -20.21 0.78
N MET A 119 -4.43 -21.12 0.58
CA MET A 119 -4.69 -22.36 -0.15
C MET A 119 -5.78 -23.20 0.52
N LYS A 120 -5.78 -23.29 1.86
CA LYS A 120 -6.87 -23.98 2.59
C LYS A 120 -8.24 -23.33 2.38
N THR A 121 -8.29 -22.00 2.25
CA THR A 121 -9.53 -21.27 1.92
C THR A 121 -10.02 -21.65 0.52
N ILE A 122 -9.12 -21.75 -0.46
CA ILE A 122 -9.44 -22.22 -1.82
C ILE A 122 -9.95 -23.67 -1.78
N CYS A 123 -9.34 -24.50 -0.94
CA CYS A 123 -9.66 -25.91 -0.85
C CYS A 123 -11.03 -26.22 -0.23
N SER A 124 -11.55 -25.34 0.64
CA SER A 124 -12.88 -25.52 1.26
C SER A 124 -13.09 -26.93 1.84
N GLY A 125 -12.06 -27.46 2.52
CA GLY A 125 -12.11 -28.78 3.15
C GLY A 125 -11.86 -29.99 2.24
N ARG A 126 -11.73 -29.83 0.91
CA ARG A 126 -11.44 -30.93 0.00
C ARG A 126 -10.08 -31.55 0.31
N TRP A 127 -10.06 -32.84 0.66
CA TRP A 127 -8.87 -33.54 1.16
C TRP A 127 -7.68 -33.49 0.18
N ALA A 128 -7.91 -33.79 -1.11
CA ALA A 128 -6.86 -33.81 -2.12
C ALA A 128 -6.26 -32.40 -2.33
N CYS A 129 -7.11 -31.37 -2.31
CA CYS A 129 -6.66 -29.99 -2.37
C CYS A 129 -5.83 -29.61 -1.13
N ASN A 130 -6.29 -29.96 0.08
CA ASN A 130 -5.56 -29.69 1.30
C ASN A 130 -4.19 -30.40 1.34
N SER A 131 -4.09 -31.60 0.77
CA SER A 131 -2.82 -32.32 0.62
C SER A 131 -1.87 -31.60 -0.35
N ALA A 132 -2.39 -31.09 -1.48
CA ALA A 132 -1.61 -30.24 -2.38
C ALA A 132 -1.16 -28.95 -1.69
N ALA A 133 -2.05 -28.27 -0.96
CA ALA A 133 -1.74 -27.06 -0.19
C ALA A 133 -0.64 -27.30 0.85
N TRP A 134 -0.67 -28.44 1.55
CA TRP A 134 0.37 -28.83 2.49
C TRP A 134 1.72 -29.00 1.79
N THR A 135 1.74 -29.65 0.62
CA THR A 135 2.97 -29.84 -0.16
C THR A 135 3.59 -28.51 -0.57
N TYR A 136 2.77 -27.55 -1.02
CA TYR A 136 3.22 -26.21 -1.42
C TYR A 136 3.79 -25.44 -0.22
N TYR A 137 3.11 -25.49 0.93
CA TYR A 137 3.60 -24.91 2.17
C TYR A 137 4.96 -25.48 2.57
N GLN A 138 5.12 -26.81 2.55
CA GLN A 138 6.38 -27.46 2.90
C GLN A 138 7.51 -27.09 1.92
N ALA A 139 7.21 -26.96 0.62
CA ALA A 139 8.16 -26.54 -0.38
C ALA A 139 8.71 -25.13 -0.09
N VAL A 140 7.84 -24.13 0.14
CA VAL A 140 8.29 -22.75 0.44
C VAL A 140 9.02 -22.68 1.79
N ARG A 141 8.59 -23.46 2.80
CA ARG A 141 9.31 -23.55 4.08
C ARG A 141 10.74 -24.05 3.90
N ARG A 142 10.95 -25.03 3.01
CA ARG A 142 12.25 -25.66 2.79
C ARG A 142 13.16 -24.91 1.81
N PHE A 143 12.61 -24.33 0.76
CA PHE A 143 13.37 -23.80 -0.38
C PHE A 143 13.20 -22.29 -0.63
N GLY A 144 12.21 -21.64 0.00
CA GLY A 144 11.87 -20.23 -0.26
C GLY A 144 12.83 -19.19 0.34
N ALA A 145 13.94 -19.58 0.94
CA ALA A 145 14.84 -18.66 1.65
C ALA A 145 15.86 -17.91 0.76
N SER A 146 15.61 -17.79 -0.56
CA SER A 146 16.45 -17.02 -1.48
C SER A 146 16.08 -15.54 -1.46
#